data_AF-A0A139H2Y4-F1
#
_entry.id   AF-A0A139H2Y4-F1
#
_cell.length_a   1.000
_cell.length_b   1.000
_cell.length_c   1.000
_cell.angle_alpha   90.00
_cell.angle_beta   90.00
_cell.angle_gamma   90.00
#
_symmetry.space_group_name_H-M   'P 1'
#
loop_
_entity.id
_entity.type
_entity.pdbx_description
1 polymer ?
#
loop_
_entity_poly.entity_id
_entity_poly.type
_entity_poly.pdbx_seq_one_letter_code
_entity_poly.pdbx_strand_id
1 'polypeptide(L)'
;MGFTFSLVSTDFTVNDQWAASRFGSSAERAMKTALKRGSYGELDLYFTTDIPNRILGWCNLPVPSPSSSELILDGCVNLADSMPGGTAAPFNLGATAIHEIGHWLGLFHVWQGSSCSGAGDQVADTPIQSTPSYGCDVGKDTCPGGGVDNINNWMDYSDDACMDRFSAGQISRATTLFNQLRYGR
;
A
#
# COMPACT_ATOMS: atom_id res chain seq x y z
N MET A 1 -3.30 -10.55 10.32
CA MET A 1 -4.33 -9.74 9.63
C MET A 1 -5.61 -10.51 9.27
N GLY A 2 -5.77 -11.82 9.52
CA GLY A 2 -7.01 -12.55 9.18
C GLY A 2 -7.26 -12.78 7.68
N PHE A 3 -6.64 -11.98 6.81
CA PHE A 3 -6.54 -12.21 5.37
C PHE A 3 -5.55 -13.32 5.03
N THR A 4 -5.91 -14.14 4.05
CA THR A 4 -5.02 -15.11 3.41
C THR A 4 -5.11 -14.89 1.90
N PHE A 5 -3.97 -14.85 1.23
CA PHE A 5 -3.90 -14.71 -0.22
C PHE A 5 -3.54 -16.05 -0.84
N SER A 6 -4.27 -16.44 -1.89
CA SER A 6 -3.96 -17.62 -2.71
C SER A 6 -3.63 -17.15 -4.11
N LEU A 7 -2.48 -17.58 -4.63
CA LEU A 7 -2.10 -17.28 -6.00
C LEU A 7 -3.05 -17.97 -6.97
N VAL A 8 -3.67 -17.20 -7.88
CA VAL A 8 -4.55 -17.73 -8.93
C VAL A 8 -3.79 -17.93 -10.24
N SER A 9 -3.04 -16.91 -10.67
CA SER A 9 -2.22 -16.99 -11.88
C SER A 9 -1.05 -16.01 -11.83
N THR A 10 -0.06 -16.24 -12.68
CA THR A 10 1.08 -15.35 -12.90
C THR A 10 1.22 -15.10 -14.39
N ASP A 11 1.68 -13.92 -14.76
CA ASP A 11 1.95 -13.53 -16.14
C ASP A 11 3.20 -12.64 -16.20
N PHE A 12 3.85 -12.61 -17.35
CA PHE A 12 5.06 -11.80 -17.58
C PHE A 12 4.92 -11.06 -18.90
N THR A 13 5.11 -9.75 -18.87
CA THR A 13 5.06 -8.90 -20.07
C THR A 13 6.27 -7.98 -20.11
N VAL A 14 6.90 -7.90 -21.28
CA VAL A 14 8.01 -6.96 -21.52
C VAL A 14 7.47 -5.73 -22.21
N ASN A 15 7.48 -4.59 -21.50
CA ASN A 15 7.08 -3.29 -22.03
C ASN A 15 7.72 -2.15 -21.23
N ASP A 16 8.70 -1.48 -21.81
CA ASP A 16 9.48 -0.42 -21.14
C ASP A 16 8.61 0.77 -20.69
N GLN A 17 7.55 1.10 -21.46
CA GLN A 17 6.65 2.20 -21.10
C GLN A 17 5.80 1.86 -19.88
N TRP A 18 5.38 0.59 -19.76
CA TRP A 18 4.59 0.13 -18.61
C TRP A 18 5.47 -0.05 -17.38
N ALA A 19 6.69 -0.56 -17.57
CA ALA A 19 7.69 -0.69 -16.52
C ALA A 19 8.00 0.66 -15.84
N ALA A 20 8.05 1.74 -16.62
CA ALA A 20 8.27 3.11 -16.15
C ALA A 20 6.99 3.92 -15.91
N SER A 21 5.84 3.26 -15.73
CA SER A 21 4.56 3.93 -15.51
C SER A 21 4.54 4.73 -14.18
N ARG A 22 3.62 5.69 -14.11
CA ARG A 22 3.36 6.50 -12.91
C ARG A 22 1.90 6.37 -12.51
N PHE A 23 1.61 6.62 -11.23
CA PHE A 23 0.23 6.68 -10.74
C PHE A 23 -0.62 7.65 -11.59
N GLY A 24 -1.76 7.16 -12.08
CA GLY A 24 -2.71 7.89 -12.91
C GLY A 24 -2.27 8.13 -14.35
N SER A 25 -1.11 7.61 -14.78
CA SER A 25 -0.59 7.81 -16.14
C SER A 25 -1.38 7.02 -17.19
N SER A 26 -1.29 7.46 -18.45
CA SER A 26 -1.82 6.70 -19.59
C SER A 26 -1.12 5.34 -19.74
N ALA A 27 0.17 5.25 -19.37
CA ALA A 27 0.93 4.00 -19.39
C ALA A 27 0.42 3.00 -18.34
N GLU A 28 0.16 3.43 -17.11
CA GLU A 28 -0.48 2.59 -16.09
C GLU A 28 -1.85 2.10 -16.57
N ARG A 29 -2.67 3.02 -17.10
CA ARG A 29 -3.99 2.66 -17.63
C ARG A 29 -3.89 1.64 -18.75
N ALA A 30 -2.99 1.82 -19.71
CA ALA A 30 -2.78 0.88 -20.80
C ALA A 30 -2.34 -0.50 -20.28
N MET A 31 -1.38 -0.53 -19.34
CA MET A 31 -0.92 -1.74 -18.67
C MET A 31 -2.08 -2.47 -17.98
N LYS A 32 -2.80 -1.81 -17.08
CA LYS A 32 -3.89 -2.45 -16.32
C LYS A 32 -5.09 -2.81 -17.20
N THR A 33 -5.36 -2.04 -18.27
CA THR A 33 -6.41 -2.42 -19.26
C THR A 33 -6.05 -3.73 -19.96
N ALA A 34 -4.78 -3.93 -20.30
CA ALA A 34 -4.32 -5.12 -21.01
C ALA A 34 -4.15 -6.34 -20.09
N LEU A 35 -3.79 -6.13 -18.83
CA LEU A 35 -3.31 -7.19 -17.94
C LEU A 35 -4.22 -7.53 -16.77
N LYS A 36 -5.20 -6.69 -16.42
CA LYS A 36 -6.12 -6.96 -15.30
C LYS A 36 -6.88 -8.27 -15.51
N ARG A 37 -6.94 -9.11 -14.46
CA ARG A 37 -7.69 -10.38 -14.48
C ARG A 37 -8.70 -10.48 -13.36
N GLY A 38 -8.39 -9.95 -12.18
CA GLY A 38 -9.24 -10.07 -11.00
C GLY A 38 -10.53 -9.26 -11.08
N SER A 39 -11.56 -9.71 -10.36
CA SER A 39 -12.73 -8.88 -10.00
C SER A 39 -12.35 -7.77 -9.02
N TYR A 40 -13.32 -7.03 -8.46
CA TYR A 40 -13.03 -6.00 -7.47
C TYR A 40 -12.67 -6.56 -6.09
N GLY A 41 -13.12 -7.79 -5.80
CA GLY A 41 -12.76 -8.58 -4.63
C GLY A 41 -11.46 -9.38 -4.77
N GLU A 42 -10.86 -9.40 -5.95
CA GLU A 42 -9.61 -10.10 -6.23
C GLU A 42 -8.48 -9.10 -6.47
N LEU A 43 -7.29 -9.41 -5.98
CA LEU A 43 -6.16 -8.51 -5.99
C LEU A 43 -5.24 -8.79 -7.19
N ASP A 44 -5.17 -7.85 -8.14
CA ASP A 44 -4.12 -7.82 -9.14
C ASP A 44 -2.88 -7.09 -8.58
N LEU A 45 -1.75 -7.80 -8.50
CA LEU A 45 -0.45 -7.26 -8.12
C LEU A 45 0.48 -7.19 -9.34
N TYR A 46 1.03 -6.02 -9.61
CA TYR A 46 1.97 -5.75 -10.68
C TYR A 46 3.34 -5.45 -10.09
N PHE A 47 4.38 -6.08 -10.63
CA PHE A 47 5.77 -5.80 -10.28
C PHE A 47 6.48 -5.23 -11.51
N THR A 48 6.94 -3.98 -11.42
CA THR A 48 7.58 -3.27 -12.53
C THR A 48 9.03 -2.92 -12.21
N THR A 49 9.89 -2.86 -13.23
CA THR A 49 11.35 -2.71 -13.04
C THR A 49 11.81 -1.26 -12.89
N ASP A 50 11.05 -0.29 -13.42
CA ASP A 50 11.59 1.06 -13.70
C ASP A 50 10.70 2.19 -13.15
N ILE A 51 10.09 1.99 -11.97
CA ILE A 51 9.26 3.05 -11.35
C ILE A 51 10.09 4.33 -11.15
N PRO A 52 9.67 5.47 -11.71
CA PRO A 52 10.46 6.70 -11.63
C PRO A 52 10.30 7.42 -10.28
N ASN A 53 11.13 8.45 -10.07
CA ASN A 53 11.04 9.38 -8.93
C ASN A 53 11.23 8.75 -7.54
N ARG A 54 11.89 7.59 -7.46
CA ARG A 54 12.15 6.87 -6.20
C ARG A 54 10.87 6.47 -5.44
N ILE A 55 9.76 6.31 -6.16
CA ILE A 55 8.55 5.69 -5.62
C ILE A 55 8.73 4.18 -5.65
N LEU A 56 8.27 3.50 -4.60
CA LEU A 56 8.38 2.05 -4.46
C LEU A 56 7.10 1.33 -4.88
N GLY A 57 5.95 1.98 -4.76
CA GLY A 57 4.67 1.39 -5.17
C GLY A 57 3.52 2.37 -5.03
N TRP A 58 2.34 1.90 -5.42
CA TRP A 58 1.06 2.54 -5.16
C TRP A 58 -0.10 1.54 -5.29
N CYS A 59 -1.19 1.78 -4.57
CA CYS A 59 -2.48 1.10 -4.76
C CYS A 59 -3.66 2.05 -4.74
N ASN A 60 -4.75 1.58 -5.34
CA ASN A 60 -6.04 2.24 -5.26
C ASN A 60 -6.79 1.81 -4.00
N LEU A 61 -7.25 2.80 -3.22
CA LEU A 61 -8.15 2.61 -2.09
C LEU A 61 -9.51 2.06 -2.56
N PRO A 62 -10.22 1.30 -1.71
CA PRO A 62 -11.56 0.84 -2.02
C PRO A 62 -12.56 2.00 -2.02
N VAL A 63 -13.52 1.98 -2.96
CA VAL A 63 -14.60 2.95 -3.08
C VAL A 63 -15.96 2.23 -3.16
N PRO A 64 -17.07 2.84 -2.72
CA PRO A 64 -18.39 2.17 -2.69
C PRO A 64 -18.94 1.79 -4.06
N SER A 65 -18.77 2.64 -5.06
CA SER A 65 -19.34 2.46 -6.39
C SER A 65 -18.29 2.80 -7.45
N PRO A 66 -17.28 1.94 -7.67
CA PRO A 66 -16.23 2.22 -8.63
C PRO A 66 -16.80 2.31 -10.04
N SER A 67 -16.43 3.35 -10.76
CA SER A 67 -16.63 3.45 -12.20
C SER A 67 -15.83 2.37 -12.94
N SER A 68 -16.18 2.09 -14.19
CA SER A 68 -15.40 1.17 -15.03
C SER A 68 -13.92 1.58 -15.14
N SER A 69 -13.65 2.88 -15.10
CA SER A 69 -12.28 3.42 -15.13
C SER A 69 -11.51 3.10 -13.84
N GLU A 70 -12.17 3.18 -12.68
CA GLU A 70 -11.58 2.82 -11.39
C GLU A 70 -11.40 1.31 -11.26
N LEU A 71 -12.35 0.51 -11.76
CA LEU A 71 -12.20 -0.95 -11.82
C LEU A 71 -10.99 -1.38 -12.66
N ILE A 72 -10.74 -0.71 -13.79
CA ILE A 72 -9.54 -0.97 -14.61
C ILE A 72 -8.26 -0.62 -13.82
N LEU A 73 -8.26 0.48 -13.07
CA LEU A 73 -7.09 0.91 -12.33
C LEU A 73 -6.92 0.19 -10.98
N ASP A 74 -7.90 -0.57 -10.51
CA ASP A 74 -7.82 -1.27 -9.23
C ASP A 74 -6.64 -2.26 -9.17
N GLY A 75 -6.06 -2.40 -7.97
CA GLY A 75 -4.88 -3.22 -7.72
C GLY A 75 -3.63 -2.40 -7.39
N CYS A 76 -2.51 -3.09 -7.29
CA CYS A 76 -1.27 -2.59 -6.69
C CYS A 76 -0.09 -2.69 -7.63
N VAL A 77 0.67 -1.61 -7.80
CA VAL A 77 1.93 -1.61 -8.55
C VAL A 77 3.08 -1.47 -7.56
N ASN A 78 4.10 -2.31 -7.70
CA ASN A 78 5.25 -2.37 -6.82
C ASN A 78 6.54 -2.40 -7.66
N LEU A 79 7.59 -1.79 -7.16
CA LEU A 79 8.93 -1.91 -7.70
C LEU A 79 9.41 -3.35 -7.50
N ALA A 80 9.76 -4.05 -8.58
CA ALA A 80 10.21 -5.44 -8.53
C ALA A 80 11.42 -5.61 -7.60
N ASP A 81 12.35 -4.64 -7.62
CA ASP A 81 13.55 -4.63 -6.77
C ASP A 81 13.28 -4.44 -5.27
N SER A 82 12.03 -4.14 -4.87
CA SER A 82 11.61 -4.08 -3.47
C SER A 82 11.29 -5.45 -2.86
N MET A 83 11.26 -6.50 -3.66
CA MET A 83 11.02 -7.87 -3.19
C MET A 83 12.30 -8.50 -2.61
N PRO A 84 12.17 -9.54 -1.75
CA PRO A 84 13.32 -10.29 -1.25
C PRO A 84 14.27 -10.73 -2.35
N GLY A 85 15.55 -10.33 -2.22
CA GLY A 85 16.59 -10.59 -3.22
C GLY A 85 16.78 -9.50 -4.27
N GLY A 86 15.94 -8.46 -4.27
CA GLY A 86 16.08 -7.28 -5.12
C GLY A 86 17.14 -6.29 -4.63
N THR A 87 17.43 -5.29 -5.46
CA THR A 87 18.50 -4.31 -5.24
C THR A 87 18.07 -3.01 -4.56
N ALA A 88 16.79 -2.82 -4.25
CA ALA A 88 16.26 -1.58 -3.68
C ALA A 88 16.48 -1.46 -2.16
N ALA A 89 17.62 -1.92 -1.63
CA ALA A 89 17.93 -1.75 -0.21
C ALA A 89 17.88 -0.26 0.19
N PRO A 90 17.29 0.10 1.35
CA PRO A 90 16.86 -0.78 2.46
C PRO A 90 15.43 -1.35 2.32
N PHE A 91 14.77 -1.18 1.18
CA PHE A 91 13.37 -1.55 0.94
C PHE A 91 13.20 -2.86 0.15
N ASN A 92 14.08 -3.82 0.35
CA ASN A 92 14.19 -5.05 -0.46
C ASN A 92 13.83 -6.33 0.30
N LEU A 93 12.94 -6.24 1.31
CA LEU A 93 12.43 -7.38 2.08
C LEU A 93 10.94 -7.65 1.80
N GLY A 94 10.33 -6.92 0.86
CA GLY A 94 8.95 -7.07 0.43
C GLY A 94 7.94 -6.24 1.22
N ALA A 95 8.38 -5.34 2.12
CA ALA A 95 7.44 -4.56 2.91
C ALA A 95 6.63 -3.56 2.07
N THR A 96 7.21 -3.08 0.97
CA THR A 96 6.50 -2.24 -0.01
C THR A 96 5.17 -2.89 -0.41
N ALA A 97 5.19 -4.17 -0.82
CA ALA A 97 3.96 -4.86 -1.19
C ALA A 97 2.96 -4.98 -0.02
N ILE A 98 3.44 -5.14 1.21
CA ILE A 98 2.58 -5.21 2.40
C ILE A 98 1.89 -3.85 2.65
N HIS A 99 2.66 -2.76 2.58
CA HIS A 99 2.19 -1.38 2.71
C HIS A 99 1.09 -1.07 1.68
N GLU A 100 1.42 -1.36 0.42
CA GLU A 100 0.54 -1.15 -0.72
C GLU A 100 -0.77 -1.96 -0.60
N ILE A 101 -0.69 -3.23 -0.20
CA ILE A 101 -1.88 -4.04 0.08
C ILE A 101 -2.71 -3.46 1.23
N GLY A 102 -2.07 -2.85 2.24
CA GLY A 102 -2.75 -2.09 3.28
C GLY A 102 -3.65 -1.00 2.71
N HIS A 103 -3.17 -0.23 1.73
CA HIS A 103 -3.99 0.75 1.00
C HIS A 103 -5.11 0.10 0.21
N TRP A 104 -4.87 -1.00 -0.50
CA TRP A 104 -5.93 -1.69 -1.23
C TRP A 104 -7.07 -2.18 -0.31
N LEU A 105 -6.74 -2.52 0.94
CA LEU A 105 -7.67 -2.88 2.01
C LEU A 105 -8.30 -1.67 2.73
N GLY A 106 -7.93 -0.44 2.39
CA GLY A 106 -8.53 0.78 2.94
C GLY A 106 -7.82 1.40 4.14
N LEU A 107 -6.56 1.03 4.39
CA LEU A 107 -5.72 1.68 5.39
C LEU A 107 -5.06 2.93 4.82
N PHE A 108 -4.99 3.97 5.65
CA PHE A 108 -4.24 5.17 5.34
C PHE A 108 -2.84 5.09 5.95
N HIS A 109 -1.97 5.99 5.51
CA HIS A 109 -0.71 6.25 6.19
C HIS A 109 -0.96 6.64 7.64
N VAL A 110 -0.12 6.19 8.57
CA VAL A 110 -0.27 6.51 10.01
C VAL A 110 -0.16 8.01 10.30
N TRP A 111 0.46 8.79 9.40
CA TRP A 111 0.53 10.26 9.48
C TRP A 111 -0.56 10.99 8.68
N GLN A 112 -1.62 10.29 8.27
CA GLN A 112 -2.67 10.86 7.42
C GLN A 112 -3.22 12.16 8.01
N GLY A 113 -3.32 13.18 7.15
CA GLY A 113 -3.74 14.53 7.55
C GLY A 113 -2.60 15.43 8.03
N SER A 114 -1.40 14.89 8.27
CA SER A 114 -0.18 15.64 8.60
C SER A 114 -0.36 16.63 9.75
N SER A 115 -1.01 16.18 10.83
CA SER A 115 -1.46 17.02 11.94
C SER A 115 -1.50 16.21 13.24
N CYS A 116 -1.21 16.86 14.36
CA CYS A 116 -1.39 16.30 15.71
C CYS A 116 -2.81 16.45 16.27
N SER A 117 -3.78 16.65 15.37
CA SER A 117 -5.20 16.79 15.67
C SER A 117 -6.04 16.32 14.50
N GLY A 118 -7.31 16.00 14.75
CA GLY A 118 -8.24 15.49 13.75
C GLY A 118 -8.33 13.97 13.77
N ALA A 119 -8.82 13.39 12.67
CA ALA A 119 -9.13 11.97 12.59
C ALA A 119 -7.93 11.07 12.25
N GLY A 120 -6.78 11.65 11.90
CA GLY A 120 -5.58 10.90 11.52
C GLY A 120 -5.83 9.89 10.39
N ASP A 121 -5.31 8.69 10.56
CA ASP A 121 -5.49 7.52 9.70
C ASP A 121 -6.85 6.81 9.92
N GLN A 122 -7.71 7.38 10.77
CA GLN A 122 -9.02 6.84 11.17
C GLN A 122 -8.91 5.49 11.90
N VAL A 123 -7.81 5.26 12.61
CA VAL A 123 -7.61 4.12 13.49
C VAL A 123 -7.23 4.62 14.89
N ALA A 124 -7.95 4.18 15.91
CA ALA A 124 -7.80 4.75 17.26
C ALA A 124 -6.58 4.22 18.04
N ASP A 125 -6.06 3.05 17.67
CA ASP A 125 -4.92 2.40 18.34
C ASP A 125 -3.58 2.64 17.64
N THR A 126 -3.55 3.52 16.64
CA THR A 126 -2.33 4.09 16.06
C THR A 126 -2.12 5.48 16.68
N PRO A 127 -1.01 5.70 17.42
CA PRO A 127 -0.59 7.03 17.83
C PRO A 127 -0.66 8.04 16.69
N ILE A 128 -1.24 9.21 16.96
CA ILE A 128 -1.28 10.29 15.97
C ILE A 128 0.13 10.78 15.69
N GLN A 129 0.49 10.91 14.43
CA GLN A 129 1.79 11.43 14.00
C GLN A 129 1.58 12.42 12.85
N SER A 130 2.42 13.47 12.78
CA SER A 130 2.26 14.53 11.79
C SER A 130 3.14 14.35 10.54
N THR A 131 4.14 13.48 10.61
CA THR A 131 5.05 13.19 9.49
C THR A 131 5.38 11.69 9.42
N PRO A 132 5.76 11.18 8.25
CA PRO A 132 6.32 9.83 8.14
C PRO A 132 7.66 9.71 8.86
N SER A 133 8.02 8.49 9.22
CA SER A 133 9.32 8.11 9.72
C SER A 133 10.19 7.52 8.60
N TYR A 134 11.51 7.59 8.73
CA TYR A 134 12.46 7.02 7.77
C TYR A 134 13.58 6.31 8.54
N GLY A 135 14.15 5.23 7.99
CA GLY A 135 15.07 4.39 8.76
C GLY A 135 14.36 3.68 9.91
N CYS A 136 15.12 3.35 10.97
CA CYS A 136 14.56 2.88 12.24
C CYS A 136 14.58 4.01 13.28
N ASP A 137 13.76 5.05 13.12
CA ASP A 137 13.79 6.27 13.95
C ASP A 137 13.24 6.06 15.38
N VAL A 138 13.94 5.27 16.18
CA VAL A 138 13.51 4.85 17.52
C VAL A 138 13.29 6.05 18.43
N GLY A 139 12.07 6.15 18.97
CA GLY A 139 11.70 7.19 19.94
C GLY A 139 11.23 8.50 19.30
N LYS A 140 11.11 8.55 17.97
CA LYS A 140 10.47 9.67 17.27
C LYS A 140 9.05 9.89 17.84
N ASP A 141 8.74 11.14 18.16
CA ASP A 141 7.43 11.59 18.62
C ASP A 141 7.16 12.94 17.98
N THR A 142 6.35 12.93 16.93
CA THR A 142 6.00 14.16 16.21
C THR A 142 4.78 14.86 16.79
N CYS A 143 4.07 14.22 17.72
CA CYS A 143 2.84 14.70 18.33
C CYS A 143 2.83 14.45 19.84
N PRO A 144 3.48 15.34 20.61
CA PRO A 144 3.68 15.14 22.04
C PRO A 144 2.39 14.86 22.80
N GLY A 145 2.40 13.80 23.61
CA GLY A 145 1.26 13.35 24.40
C GLY A 145 0.34 12.32 23.71
N GLY A 146 0.59 12.02 22.43
CA GLY A 146 -0.11 10.96 21.67
C GLY A 146 0.55 9.57 21.73
N GLY A 147 1.79 9.50 22.21
CA GLY A 147 2.65 8.31 22.11
C GLY A 147 3.72 8.49 21.03
N VAL A 148 4.73 7.63 21.03
CA VAL A 148 5.76 7.64 19.98
C VAL A 148 5.17 7.30 18.61
N ASP A 149 5.74 7.86 17.54
CA ASP A 149 5.38 7.58 16.16
C ASP A 149 5.46 6.07 15.87
N ASN A 150 4.60 5.58 14.99
CA ASN A 150 4.43 4.16 14.70
C ASN A 150 5.50 3.61 13.74
N ILE A 151 6.78 3.77 14.07
CA ILE A 151 7.88 3.45 13.16
C ILE A 151 7.91 1.99 12.69
N ASN A 152 7.32 1.06 13.45
CA ASN A 152 7.25 -0.36 13.08
C ASN A 152 5.95 -0.75 12.34
N ASN A 153 5.06 0.20 12.07
CA ASN A 153 3.80 -0.06 11.41
C ASN A 153 4.01 -0.14 9.90
N TRP A 154 3.40 -1.14 9.25
CA TRP A 154 3.51 -1.30 7.79
C TRP A 154 2.96 -0.11 7.00
N MET A 155 2.14 0.76 7.61
CA MET A 155 1.64 1.98 6.99
C MET A 155 2.50 3.22 7.29
N ASP A 156 3.68 3.07 7.91
CA ASP A 156 4.73 4.12 7.96
C ASP A 156 5.63 4.06 6.69
N TYR A 157 6.63 4.95 6.55
CA TYR A 157 7.69 4.93 5.52
C TYR A 157 9.08 4.53 6.04
N SER A 158 9.11 3.91 7.21
CA SER A 158 10.34 3.35 7.78
C SER A 158 10.98 2.31 6.86
N ASP A 159 12.25 1.97 7.09
CA ASP A 159 12.91 0.91 6.34
C ASP A 159 12.24 -0.45 6.60
N ASP A 160 12.27 -1.36 5.61
CA ASP A 160 11.60 -2.68 5.70
C ASP A 160 11.96 -3.44 6.98
N ALA A 161 13.23 -3.41 7.38
CA ALA A 161 13.74 -4.12 8.55
C ALA A 161 13.20 -3.59 9.89
N CYS A 162 12.61 -2.39 9.89
CA CYS A 162 12.06 -1.74 11.07
C CYS A 162 10.55 -1.96 11.20
N MET A 163 9.86 -2.35 10.13
CA MET A 163 8.41 -2.57 10.13
C MET A 163 8.06 -4.04 10.38
N ASP A 164 7.01 -4.30 11.15
CA ASP A 164 6.63 -5.68 11.52
C ASP A 164 5.13 -5.92 11.70
N ARG A 165 4.29 -4.87 11.78
CA ARG A 165 2.89 -5.05 12.21
C ARG A 165 1.88 -4.09 11.58
N PHE A 166 0.64 -4.58 11.58
CA PHE A 166 -0.56 -3.74 11.62
C PHE A 166 -1.09 -3.74 13.06
N SER A 167 -1.74 -2.66 13.48
CA SER A 167 -2.47 -2.62 14.76
C SER A 167 -3.76 -3.46 14.71
N ALA A 168 -4.36 -3.71 15.87
CA ALA A 168 -5.64 -4.43 15.93
C ALA A 168 -6.77 -3.62 15.28
N GLY A 169 -6.75 -2.30 15.46
CA GLY A 169 -7.68 -1.36 14.84
C GLY A 169 -7.53 -1.31 13.32
N GLN A 170 -6.29 -1.32 12.79
CA GLN A 170 -6.05 -1.42 11.35
C GLN A 170 -6.62 -2.73 10.78
N ILE A 171 -6.39 -3.86 11.46
CA ILE A 171 -6.97 -5.15 11.04
C ILE A 171 -8.50 -5.07 10.99
N SER A 172 -9.13 -4.54 12.05
CA SER A 172 -10.59 -4.38 12.12
C SER A 172 -11.14 -3.49 10.99
N ARG A 173 -10.48 -2.36 10.73
CA ARG A 173 -10.82 -1.44 9.65
C ARG A 173 -10.72 -2.12 8.27
N ALA A 174 -9.59 -2.76 7.99
CA ALA A 174 -9.34 -3.46 6.74
C ALA A 174 -10.39 -4.54 6.48
N THR A 175 -10.69 -5.38 7.47
CA THR A 175 -11.73 -6.42 7.36
C THR A 175 -13.11 -5.81 7.11
N THR A 176 -13.46 -4.73 7.80
CA THR A 176 -14.75 -4.05 7.63
C THR A 176 -14.89 -3.47 6.23
N LEU A 177 -13.90 -2.72 5.75
CA LEU A 177 -13.93 -2.08 4.44
C LEU A 177 -13.91 -3.10 3.30
N PHE A 178 -13.11 -4.17 3.42
CA PHE A 178 -13.11 -5.24 2.43
C PHE A 178 -14.50 -5.88 2.30
N ASN A 179 -15.13 -6.24 3.42
CA ASN A 179 -16.47 -6.86 3.41
C ASN A 179 -17.56 -5.93 2.87
N GLN A 180 -17.45 -4.62 3.12
CA GLN A 180 -18.43 -3.64 2.66
C GLN A 180 -18.27 -3.28 1.18
N LEU A 181 -17.03 -3.18 0.70
CA LEU A 181 -16.74 -2.51 -0.57
C LEU A 181 -16.31 -3.50 -1.66
N ARG A 182 -15.63 -4.60 -1.30
CA ARG A 182 -14.96 -5.50 -2.25
C ARG A 182 -15.52 -6.93 -2.25
N TYR A 183 -15.91 -7.47 -1.10
CA TYR A 183 -16.32 -8.87 -0.99
C TYR A 183 -17.52 -9.20 -1.90
N GLY A 184 -17.35 -10.20 -2.76
CA GLY A 184 -18.36 -10.66 -3.71
C GLY A 184 -18.57 -9.75 -4.93
N ARG A 185 -17.64 -8.83 -5.22
CA ARG A 185 -17.71 -7.88 -6.34
C ARG A 185 -16.54 -7.99 -7.31
#